data_AF-A0A419H0P2-F1
#
_entry.id   AF-A0A419H0P2-F1
#
_cell.length_a   1.000
_cell.length_b   1.000
_cell.length_c   1.000
_cell.angle_alpha   90.00
_cell.angle_beta   90.00
_cell.angle_gamma   90.00
#
_symmetry.space_group_name_H-M   'P 1'
#
loop_
_entity.id
_entity.type
_entity.pdbx_description
1 polymer ?
#
loop_
_entity_poly.entity_id
_entity_poly.type
_entity_poly.pdbx_seq_one_letter_code
_entity_poly.pdbx_strand_id
1 'polypeptide(L)' 'MKSLEVQNNQCFDRAAIQFLDRDDFRNSVSELMQNNCRMIALTPVDVNNGRKIIAVLADSSSSMIHMVGGDF' A
#
# COMPACT_ATOMS: atom_id res chain seq x y z
N MET A 1 -15.74 -12.15 23.00
CA MET A 1 -15.09 -11.43 21.89
C MET A 1 -15.16 -12.36 20.68
N LYS A 2 -15.83 -11.97 19.59
CA LYS A 2 -15.86 -12.77 18.35
C LYS A 2 -14.77 -12.21 17.45
N SER A 3 -13.66 -12.93 17.29
CA SER A 3 -12.67 -12.61 16.26
C SER A 3 -13.10 -13.30 14.96
N LEU A 4 -12.91 -12.61 13.85
CA LEU A 4 -13.08 -13.14 12.51
C LEU A 4 -11.75 -12.90 11.79
N GLU A 5 -11.08 -13.99 11.44
CA GLU A 5 -9.83 -13.96 10.68
C GLU A 5 -10.16 -14.22 9.21
N VAL A 6 -10.05 -13.18 8.38
CA VAL A 6 -10.24 -13.27 6.93
C VAL A 6 -8.90 -12.95 6.28
N GLN A 7 -8.33 -13.95 5.61
CA GLN A 7 -7.18 -13.77 4.73
C GLN A 7 -7.67 -13.69 3.28
N ASN A 8 -7.26 -12.63 2.57
CA ASN A 8 -7.39 -12.62 1.12
C ASN A 8 -6.31 -13.52 0.53
N ASN A 9 -6.71 -14.60 -0.16
CA ASN A 9 -5.78 -15.53 -0.82
C ASN A 9 -5.39 -15.10 -2.24
N GLN A 10 -5.78 -13.90 -2.69
CA GLN A 10 -5.30 -13.36 -3.95
C GLN A 10 -3.81 -13.07 -3.85
N CYS A 11 -3.02 -13.88 -4.56
CA CYS A 11 -1.63 -13.57 -4.82
C CYS A 11 -1.53 -12.31 -5.65
N PHE A 12 -0.65 -11.39 -5.26
CA PHE A 12 -0.27 -10.24 -6.07
C PHE A 12 1.17 -10.43 -6.55
N ASP A 13 1.43 -10.03 -7.79
CA ASP A 13 2.79 -10.04 -8.33
C ASP A 13 3.54 -8.79 -7.87
N ARG A 14 4.64 -8.99 -7.13
CA ARG A 14 5.53 -7.90 -6.69
C ARG A 14 6.11 -7.13 -7.88
N ALA A 15 6.32 -7.79 -9.02
CA ALA A 15 6.86 -7.15 -10.23
C ALA A 15 5.86 -6.19 -10.88
N ALA A 16 4.56 -6.32 -10.58
CA ALA A 16 3.52 -5.42 -11.10
C ALA A 16 3.43 -4.09 -10.32
N ILE A 17 4.14 -3.95 -9.20
CA ILE A 17 4.15 -2.72 -8.42
C ILE A 17 5.02 -1.70 -9.14
N GLN A 18 4.39 -0.62 -9.63
CA GLN A 18 5.12 0.54 -10.12
C GLN A 18 5.77 1.27 -8.93
N PHE A 19 7.07 1.52 -9.04
CA PHE A 19 7.82 2.28 -8.06
C PHE A 19 8.02 3.70 -8.57
N LEU A 20 7.37 4.64 -7.89
CA LEU A 20 7.44 6.06 -8.18
C LEU A 20 8.67 6.68 -7.52
N ASP A 21 9.11 7.83 -8.02
CA ASP A 21 10.06 8.64 -7.27
C ASP A 21 9.42 9.20 -5.98
N ARG A 22 10.25 9.82 -5.14
CA ARG A 22 9.85 10.32 -3.84
C ARG A 22 8.66 11.29 -3.89
N ASP A 23 8.65 12.21 -4.85
CA ASP A 23 7.65 13.27 -4.89
C ASP A 23 6.32 12.74 -5.43
N ASP A 24 6.37 11.95 -6.49
CA ASP A 24 5.19 11.28 -7.05
C ASP A 24 4.58 10.29 -6.05
N PHE A 25 5.40 9.50 -5.36
CA PHE A 25 4.95 8.61 -4.29
C PHE A 25 4.19 9.38 -3.21
N ARG A 26 4.77 10.48 -2.71
CA ARG A 26 4.16 11.29 -1.65
C ARG A 26 2.84 11.90 -2.12
N ASN A 27 2.77 12.36 -3.36
CA ASN A 27 1.57 12.95 -3.93
C ASN A 27 0.45 11.91 -4.05
N SER A 28 0.74 10.74 -4.63
CA SER A 28 -0.25 9.66 -4.77
C SER A 28 -0.78 9.16 -3.41
N VAL A 29 0.09 8.98 -2.42
CA VAL A 29 -0.33 8.59 -1.07
C VAL A 29 -1.19 9.67 -0.43
N SER A 30 -0.82 10.94 -0.58
CA SER A 30 -1.58 12.07 -0.01
C SER A 30 -2.97 12.18 -0.64
N GLU A 31 -3.07 12.00 -1.96
CA GLU A 31 -4.34 12.00 -2.69
C GLU A 31 -5.28 10.88 -2.18
N LEU A 32 -4.77 9.65 -2.05
CA LEU A 32 -5.56 8.53 -1.53
C LEU A 32 -6.04 8.79 -0.10
N MET A 33 -5.18 9.33 0.76
CA MET A 33 -5.54 9.69 2.14
C MET A 33 -6.62 10.77 2.21
N GLN A 34 -6.65 11.72 1.27
CA GLN A 34 -7.71 12.72 1.14
C GLN A 34 -9.00 12.11 0.59
N ASN A 35 -8.90 11.09 -0.26
CA ASN A 35 -10.02 10.37 -0.85
C ASN A 35 -10.51 9.20 0.03
N ASN A 36 -10.65 9.47 1.33
CA ASN A 36 -11.27 8.55 2.30
C ASN A 36 -10.57 7.17 2.45
N CYS A 37 -9.32 7.03 2.01
CA CYS A 37 -8.52 5.85 2.30
C CYS A 37 -7.74 6.03 3.61
N ARG A 38 -7.48 4.91 4.30
CA ARG A 38 -6.65 4.86 5.49
C ARG A 38 -5.41 4.02 5.24
N MET A 39 -4.23 4.57 5.49
CA MET A 39 -2.99 3.80 5.48
C MET A 39 -3.01 2.73 6.56
N ILE A 40 -2.76 1.48 6.16
CA ILE A 40 -2.68 0.32 7.05
C ILE A 40 -1.29 -0.29 7.12
N ALA A 41 -0.42 0.01 6.14
CA ALA A 41 1.00 -0.31 6.20
C ALA A 41 1.84 0.68 5.40
N LEU A 42 3.05 0.93 5.91
CA LEU A 42 4.14 1.57 5.18
C LEU A 42 5.39 0.76 5.49
N THR A 43 5.86 -0.02 4.52
CA THR A 43 6.88 -1.05 4.75
C THR A 43 7.82 -1.14 3.57
N PRO A 44 9.10 -1.49 3.77
CA PRO A 44 9.94 -1.94 2.67
C PRO A 44 9.32 -3.16 1.97
N VAL A 45 9.55 -3.26 0.67
CA VAL A 45 9.11 -4.42 -0.15
C VAL A 45 9.96 -5.65 0.14
N ASP A 46 11.21 -5.41 0.50
CA ASP A 46 12.19 -6.42 0.87
C ASP A 46 12.87 -6.00 2.16
N VAL A 47 12.86 -6.89 3.16
CA VAL A 47 13.46 -6.64 4.48
C VAL A 47 14.95 -6.29 4.41
N ASN A 48 15.64 -6.73 3.35
CA ASN A 48 17.07 -6.46 3.13
C ASN A 48 17.32 -5.23 2.26
N ASN A 49 16.28 -4.63 1.68
CA ASN A 49 16.41 -3.48 0.79
C ASN A 49 15.34 -2.41 1.11
N GLY A 50 15.73 -1.46 1.96
CA GLY A 50 14.89 -0.34 2.38
C GLY A 50 14.68 0.75 1.31
N ARG A 51 15.34 0.63 0.14
CA ARG A 51 15.22 1.60 -0.95
C ARG A 51 13.81 1.64 -1.55
N LYS A 52 13.19 0.46 -1.64
CA LYS A 52 11.84 0.31 -2.20
C LYS A 52 10.84 0.09 -1.10
N ILE A 53 9.86 0.98 -0.99
CA ILE A 53 8.79 0.92 -0.01
C ILE A 53 7.43 0.78 -0.70
N ILE A 54 6.47 0.19 0.01
CA ILE A 54 5.06 0.16 -0.38
C ILE A 54 4.23 0.81 0.73
N ALA A 55 3.34 1.70 0.32
CA ALA A 55 2.20 2.13 1.12
C ALA A 55 0.99 1.28 0.75
N VAL A 56 0.32 0.72 1.76
CA VAL A 56 -0.94 -0.02 1.61
C VAL A 56 -2.04 0.78 2.28
N LEU A 57 -3.08 1.13 1.52
CA LEU A 57 -4.21 1.91 1.99
C LEU A 57 -5.51 1.16 1.75
N ALA A 58 -6.37 1.11 2.76
CA ALA A 58 -7.72 0.55 2.65
C ALA A 58 -8.73 1.67 2.41
N ASP A 59 -9.57 1.52 1.40
CA ASP A 59 -10.72 2.39 1.17
C ASP A 59 -11.74 2.17 2.30
N SER A 60 -12.23 3.26 2.89
CA SER A 60 -13.19 3.18 4.00
C SER A 60 -14.62 2.85 3.54
N SER A 61 -14.91 2.95 2.24
CA SER A 61 -16.24 2.76 1.66
C SER A 61 -16.39 1.45 0.87
N SER A 62 -15.28 0.76 0.60
CA SER A 62 -15.25 -0.49 -0.17
C SER A 62 -14.33 -1.53 0.47
N SER A 63 -14.23 -2.71 -0.14
CA SER A 63 -13.23 -3.73 0.25
C SER A 63 -11.94 -3.64 -0.57
N MET A 64 -11.71 -2.50 -1.25
CA MET A 64 -10.52 -2.30 -2.07
C MET A 64 -9.31 -1.90 -1.22
N ILE A 65 -8.15 -2.40 -1.65
CA ILE A 65 -6.85 -2.03 -1.12
C ILE A 65 -6.06 -1.38 -2.26
N HIS A 66 -5.50 -0.22 -1.98
CA HIS A 66 -4.59 0.48 -2.87
C HIS A 66 -3.15 0.22 -2.41
N MET A 67 -2.27 -0.12 -3.35
CA MET A 67 -0.84 -0.26 -3.12
C MET A 67 -0.09 0.74 -3.99
N VAL A 68 0.75 1.56 -3.36
CA VAL A 68 1.61 2.53 -4.05
C VAL A 68 3.05 2.20 -3.72
N GLY A 69 3.89 2.02 -4.74
CA GLY A 69 5.33 1.77 -4.58
C GLY A 69 6.14 3.05 -4.69
N GLY A 70 7.20 3.19 -3.88
CA GLY A 70 8.17 4.30 -3.96
C GLY A 70 9.62 3.81 -3.92
N ASP A 71 10.50 4.48 -4.65
CA ASP A 71 11.95 4.24 -4.74
C ASP A 71 12.72 5.46 -4.18
N PHE A 72 13.50 5.26 -3.13
CA PHE A 72 14.14 6.31 -2.30
C PHE A 72 15.66 6.21 -2.28
#